data_AF-A0A7Y0RD62-F1
#
_entry.id   AF-A0A7Y0RD62-F1
#
_cell.length_a   1.000
_cell.length_b   1.000
_cell.length_c   1.000
_cell.angle_alpha   90.00
_cell.angle_beta   90.00
_cell.angle_gamma   90.00
#
_symmetry.space_group_name_H-M   'P 1'
#
loop_
_entity.id
_entity.type
_entity.pdbx_description
1 polymer ?
#
loop_
_entity_poly.entity_id
_entity_poly.type
_entity_poly.pdbx_seq_one_letter_code
_entity_poly.pdbx_strand_id
1 'polypeptide(L)'
;MTDTEHYHAIAAQSSAVPTLLCGRCRSTLSRGRIFRNGERHNFDINCDTVALCSADDCGALNCCDEALKGLEGAAELISKAS
;
A
#
# COMPACT_ATOMS: atom_id res chain seq x y z
N MET A 1 4.89 3.69 22.20
CA MET A 1 4.13 3.20 21.04
C MET A 1 3.13 4.28 20.70
N THR A 2 3.47 5.13 19.75
CA THR A 2 2.49 6.00 19.10
C THR A 2 1.77 5.11 18.10
N ASP A 3 0.49 4.85 18.33
CA ASP A 3 -0.34 4.12 17.38
C ASP A 3 -0.44 4.98 16.11
N THR A 4 0.37 4.66 15.10
CA THR A 4 0.28 5.34 13.82
C THR A 4 -1.02 4.87 13.16
N GLU A 5 -2.01 5.75 13.11
CA GLU A 5 -3.25 5.47 12.38
C GLU A 5 -2.91 5.10 10.93
N HIS A 6 -3.31 3.90 10.54
CA HIS A 6 -3.14 3.38 9.19
C HIS A 6 -4.43 2.72 8.72
N TYR A 7 -4.56 2.60 7.41
CA TYR A 7 -5.71 1.99 6.75
C TYR A 7 -5.30 0.69 6.05
N HIS A 8 -6.25 -0.17 5.71
CA HIS A 8 -5.98 -1.34 4.87
C HIS A 8 -6.21 -0.99 3.40
N ALA A 9 -5.21 -1.24 2.56
CA ALA A 9 -5.38 -1.14 1.12
C ALA A 9 -6.43 -2.15 0.63
N ILE A 10 -7.02 -1.88 -0.53
CA ILE A 10 -7.97 -2.78 -1.19
C ILE A 10 -7.43 -3.19 -2.55
N ALA A 11 -7.50 -4.49 -2.88
CA ALA A 11 -7.26 -4.96 -4.23
C ALA A 11 -8.43 -4.58 -5.13
N ALA A 12 -8.16 -3.87 -6.24
CA ALA A 12 -9.19 -3.58 -7.21
C ALA A 12 -9.63 -4.89 -7.91
N GLN A 13 -10.93 -5.18 -7.86
CA GLN A 13 -11.50 -6.36 -8.52
C GLN A 13 -11.60 -6.11 -10.04
N SER A 14 -11.36 -7.15 -10.86
CA SER A 14 -11.48 -7.11 -12.33
C SER A 14 -10.58 -6.11 -13.06
N SER A 15 -9.42 -5.75 -12.50
CA SER A 15 -8.42 -4.99 -13.26
C SER A 15 -7.51 -5.92 -14.05
N ALA A 16 -7.29 -5.64 -15.33
CA ALA A 16 -6.30 -6.34 -16.16
C ALA A 16 -4.86 -6.12 -15.66
N VAL A 17 -4.65 -5.11 -14.81
CA VAL A 17 -3.37 -4.76 -14.21
C VAL A 17 -3.52 -4.79 -12.69
N PRO A 18 -2.63 -5.48 -11.95
CA PRO A 18 -2.63 -5.46 -10.50
C PRO A 18 -2.70 -4.03 -9.99
N THR A 19 -3.71 -3.71 -9.19
CA THR A 19 -4.03 -2.35 -8.75
C THR A 19 -4.49 -2.37 -7.30
N LEU A 20 -3.86 -1.53 -6.48
CA LEU A 20 -4.24 -1.32 -5.09
C LEU A 20 -4.92 0.04 -4.94
N LEU A 21 -5.93 0.10 -4.08
CA LEU A 21 -6.70 1.29 -3.74
C LEU A 21 -6.47 1.67 -2.28
N CYS A 22 -6.50 2.95 -1.99
CA CYS A 22 -6.41 3.49 -0.64
C CYS A 22 -7.62 3.05 0.20
N GLY A 23 -7.37 2.57 1.42
CA GLY A 23 -8.38 2.22 2.41
C GLY A 23 -9.25 3.38 2.86
N ARG A 24 -8.74 4.61 2.77
CA ARG A 24 -9.44 5.82 3.18
C ARG A 24 -10.28 6.43 2.05
N CYS A 25 -9.67 6.79 0.94
CA CYS A 25 -10.31 7.56 -0.14
C CYS A 25 -10.61 6.76 -1.41
N ARG A 26 -10.22 5.47 -1.47
CA ARG A 26 -10.35 4.59 -2.65
C ARG A 26 -9.59 5.03 -3.91
N SER A 27 -8.79 6.09 -3.85
CA SER A 27 -7.87 6.44 -4.93
C SER A 27 -6.81 5.37 -5.15
N THR A 28 -6.35 5.23 -6.38
CA THR A 28 -5.28 4.28 -6.75
C THR A 28 -3.98 4.61 -6.00
N LEU A 29 -3.38 3.61 -5.37
CA LEU A 29 -2.07 3.69 -4.76
C LEU A 29 -1.00 3.59 -5.85
N SER A 30 -0.14 4.60 -5.94
CA SER A 30 0.92 4.65 -6.94
C SER A 30 2.00 3.62 -6.62
N ARG A 31 2.42 2.83 -7.61
CA ARG A 31 3.49 1.82 -7.46
C ARG A 31 4.79 2.39 -6.90
N GLY A 32 5.16 3.60 -7.28
CA GLY A 32 6.36 4.29 -6.76
C GLY A 32 6.26 4.71 -5.28
N ARG A 33 5.10 4.51 -4.64
CA ARG A 33 4.86 4.75 -3.22
C ARG A 33 4.41 3.49 -2.47
N ILE A 34 4.64 2.31 -3.04
CA ILE A 34 4.48 1.01 -2.37
C ILE A 34 5.88 0.45 -2.09
N PHE A 35 6.17 0.11 -0.84
CA PHE A 35 7.50 -0.34 -0.42
C PHE A 35 7.41 -1.19 0.85
N ARG A 36 8.48 -1.94 1.17
CA ARG A 36 8.53 -2.69 2.42
C ARG A 36 8.72 -1.76 3.60
N ASN A 37 7.98 -2.03 4.66
CA ASN A 37 8.11 -1.33 5.93
C ASN A 37 9.50 -1.59 6.51
N GLY A 38 10.21 -0.54 6.90
CA GLY A 38 11.58 -0.62 7.42
C GLY A 38 12.70 -0.51 6.37
N GLU A 39 12.43 -0.64 5.05
CA GLU A 39 13.47 -0.41 4.03
C GLU A 39 13.72 1.09 3.79
N ARG A 40 12.65 1.85 3.56
CA ARG A 40 12.73 3.30 3.26
C ARG A 40 12.22 4.17 4.40
N HIS A 41 11.15 3.72 5.02
CA HIS A 41 10.51 4.36 6.17
C HIS A 41 10.07 3.26 7.12
N ASN A 42 10.31 3.44 8.42
CA ASN A 42 9.76 2.59 9.46
C ASN A 42 8.59 3.34 10.11
N PHE A 43 7.39 2.79 9.97
CA PHE A 43 6.16 3.40 10.49
C PHE A 43 5.69 2.82 11.82
N ASP A 44 6.47 1.93 12.45
CA ASP A 44 6.13 1.26 13.72
C ASP A 44 4.75 0.57 13.69
N ILE A 45 4.34 0.06 12.52
CA ILE A 45 3.11 -0.72 12.33
C ILE A 45 3.42 -2.18 11.98
N ASN A 46 2.52 -3.08 12.34
CA ASN A 46 2.64 -4.51 12.06
C ASN A 46 2.20 -4.86 10.63
N CYS A 47 2.90 -4.29 9.65
CA CYS A 47 2.71 -4.56 8.22
C CYS A 47 4.06 -4.69 7.52
N ASP A 48 4.19 -5.68 6.65
CA ASP A 48 5.40 -5.94 5.87
C ASP A 48 5.51 -4.97 4.68
N THR A 49 4.39 -4.70 4.01
CA THR A 49 4.32 -3.80 2.85
C THR A 49 3.36 -2.66 3.11
N VAL A 50 3.83 -1.44 2.84
CA VAL A 50 3.08 -0.21 3.09
C VAL A 50 3.01 0.65 1.85
N ALA A 51 1.98 1.49 1.78
CA ALA A 51 1.84 2.49 0.74
C ALA A 51 1.38 3.83 1.28
N LEU A 52 1.93 4.91 0.71
CA LEU A 52 1.47 6.28 0.99
C LEU A 52 0.53 6.74 -0.12
N CYS A 53 -0.68 7.14 0.26
CA CYS A 53 -1.64 7.69 -0.68
C CYS A 53 -1.15 9.05 -1.22
N SER A 54 -1.11 9.20 -2.54
CA SER A 54 -0.73 10.45 -3.23
C SER A 54 -1.92 11.33 -3.57
N ALA A 55 -3.14 10.92 -3.22
CA ALA A 55 -4.33 11.73 -3.49
C ALA A 55 -4.26 13.03 -2.67
N ASP A 56 -4.68 14.12 -3.30
CA ASP A 56 -4.79 15.43 -2.68
C ASP A 56 -5.62 15.32 -1.39
N ASP A 57 -5.16 15.96 -0.31
CA ASP A 57 -5.76 15.92 1.03
C ASP A 57 -5.90 14.53 1.71
N CYS A 58 -5.35 13.44 1.15
CA CYS A 58 -5.43 12.13 1.79
C CYS A 58 -4.20 11.79 2.61
N GLY A 59 -3.03 11.64 1.98
CA GLY A 59 -1.76 11.31 2.64
C GLY A 59 -1.73 10.00 3.45
N ALA A 60 -2.79 9.19 3.40
CA ALA A 60 -2.97 8.05 4.30
C ALA A 60 -1.88 6.97 4.12
N LEU A 61 -1.40 6.45 5.24
CA LEU A 61 -0.59 5.24 5.29
C LEU A 61 -1.51 4.02 5.15
N ASN A 62 -1.15 3.12 4.23
CA ASN A 62 -1.93 1.94 3.91
C ASN A 62 -1.10 0.67 4.09
N CYS A 63 -1.58 -0.25 4.92
CA CYS A 63 -1.10 -1.63 4.99
C CYS A 63 -1.56 -2.41 3.76
N CYS A 64 -0.63 -3.00 3.00
CA CYS A 64 -0.92 -3.64 1.73
C CYS A 64 -0.99 -5.17 1.80
N ASP A 65 -0.59 -5.78 2.92
CA ASP A 65 -0.34 -7.22 3.03
C ASP A 65 -1.56 -8.07 2.63
N GLU A 66 -2.73 -7.78 3.19
CA GLU A 66 -3.97 -8.52 2.88
C GLU A 66 -4.41 -8.31 1.43
N ALA A 67 -4.29 -7.08 0.91
CA ALA A 67 -4.67 -6.79 -0.46
C ALA A 67 -3.75 -7.49 -1.47
N LEU A 68 -2.46 -7.60 -1.17
CA LEU A 68 -1.48 -8.29 -2.00
C LEU A 68 -1.71 -9.79 -2.05
N LYS A 69 -2.17 -10.42 -0.95
CA LYS A 69 -2.56 -11.85 -0.96
C LYS A 69 -3.67 -12.16 -1.98
N GLY A 70 -4.55 -11.18 -2.25
CA GLY A 70 -5.65 -11.30 -3.20
C GLY A 70 -5.30 -10.96 -4.65
N LEU A 71 -4.05 -10.57 -4.95
CA LEU A 71 -3.60 -10.15 -6.28
C LEU A 71 -2.61 -11.15 -6.86
N GLU A 72 -2.99 -11.83 -7.94
CA GLU A 72 -2.03 -12.55 -8.79
C GLU A 72 -1.03 -11.53 -9.38
N GLY A 73 0.28 -11.80 -9.28
CA GLY A 73 1.33 -10.85 -9.72
C GLY A 73 1.66 -9.73 -8.72
N ALA A 74 1.22 -9.81 -7.47
CA ALA A 74 1.51 -8.84 -6.40
C ALA A 74 3.00 -8.48 -6.24
N ALA A 75 3.92 -9.41 -6.52
CA ALA A 75 5.36 -9.16 -6.46
C ALA A 75 5.84 -8.06 -7.43
N GLU A 76 5.13 -7.84 -8.55
CA GLU A 76 5.45 -6.79 -9.52
C GLU A 76 4.99 -5.39 -9.09
N LEU A 77 4.14 -5.31 -8.06
CA LEU A 77 3.67 -4.04 -7.49
C LEU A 77 4.65 -3.43 -6.50
N ILE A 78 5.44 -4.27 -5.85
CA ILE A 78 6.44 -3.84 -4.90
C ILE A 78 7.63 -3.36 -5.72
N SER A 79 7.87 -2.05 -5.71
CA SER A 79 9.08 -1.51 -6.33
C SER A 79 10.29 -2.19 -5.70
N LYS A 80 11.06 -2.95 -6.49
CA LYS A 80 12.44 -3.29 -6.12
C LYS A 80 13.20 -1.97 -6.11
N ALA A 81 13.30 -1.35 -4.95
CA ALA A 81 14.21 -0.23 -4.78
C ALA A 81 15.64 -0.80 -4.81
N SER A 82 16.23 -0.82 -6.00
CA SER A 82 17.69 -0.86 -6.15
C SER A 82 18.27 0.50 -5.80
#